data_AF-A0A519S4E2-F1
#
_entry.id   AF-A0A519S4E2-F1
#
_cell.length_a   1.000
_cell.length_b   1.000
_cell.length_c   1.000
_cell.angle_alpha   90.00
_cell.angle_beta   90.00
_cell.angle_gamma   90.00
#
_symmetry.space_group_name_H-M   'P 1'
#
loop_
_entity.id
_entity.type
_entity.pdbx_description
1 polymer ?
#
loop_
_entity_poly.entity_id
_entity_poly.type
_entity_poly.pdbx_seq_one_letter_code
_entity_poly.pdbx_strand_id
1 'polypeptide(L)'
;HSLIGGLYQGWDLNPAQLPMRYAATYHFFLSSYESAVHRLKTFVERAAISTLTGDIFDDAATGQGLLNFFLKALNCGAISPEDIVPTGLTVEEIETRSFYRILQGRRGRA
;
A
#
# COMPACT_ATOMS: atom_id res chain seq x y z
N HIS A 1 7.73 -0.46 17.80
CA HIS A 1 6.51 -1.20 18.11
C HIS A 1 5.25 -0.52 17.56
N SER A 2 4.95 0.75 17.85
CA SER A 2 3.69 1.42 17.43
C SER A 2 3.43 1.45 15.91
N LEU A 3 4.42 1.87 15.10
CA LEU A 3 4.26 1.98 13.64
C LEU A 3 4.03 0.62 12.96
N ILE A 4 4.70 -0.43 13.45
CA ILE A 4 4.52 -1.81 13.01
C ILE A 4 3.11 -2.31 13.36
N GLY A 5 2.57 -1.87 14.50
CA GLY A 5 1.18 -2.15 14.90
C GLY A 5 0.12 -1.29 14.19
N GLY A 6 0.49 -0.47 13.20
CA GLY A 6 -0.44 0.37 12.45
C GLY A 6 -0.86 1.67 13.15
N LEU A 7 -0.20 2.03 14.26
CA LEU A 7 -0.45 3.27 14.99
C LEU A 7 0.54 4.35 14.52
N TYR A 8 0.16 5.09 13.47
CA TYR A 8 0.94 6.18 12.88
C TYR A 8 0.69 7.56 13.54
N GLN A 9 -0.22 7.62 14.51
CA GLN A 9 -0.60 8.84 15.21
C GLN A 9 -0.14 8.78 16.67
N GLY A 10 0.03 9.95 17.29
CA GLY A 10 0.46 10.08 18.68
C GLY A 10 0.26 11.51 19.18
N TRP A 11 0.26 11.66 20.50
CA TRP A 11 0.14 12.96 21.16
C TRP A 11 1.53 13.49 21.49
N ASP A 12 1.76 14.76 21.17
CA ASP A 12 2.98 15.48 21.52
C ASP A 12 2.69 16.33 22.76
N LEU A 13 3.44 16.12 23.85
CA LEU A 13 3.39 16.93 25.08
C LEU A 13 4.43 18.05 25.06
N ASN A 14 5.37 18.01 24.10
CA ASN A 14 6.41 19.01 23.88
C ASN A 14 6.53 19.29 22.37
N PRO A 15 6.64 20.57 21.92
CA PRO A 15 6.78 20.91 20.50
C PRO A 15 7.94 20.22 19.77
N ALA A 16 9.05 19.93 20.47
CA ALA A 16 10.21 19.22 19.91
C ALA A 16 9.91 17.75 19.52
N GLN A 17 8.78 17.19 19.96
CA GLN A 17 8.38 15.82 19.62
C GLN A 17 7.74 15.73 18.23
N LEU A 18 7.09 16.80 17.76
CA LEU A 18 6.43 16.82 16.46
C LEU A 18 7.40 16.53 15.29
N PRO A 19 8.58 17.19 15.18
CA PRO A 19 9.55 16.88 14.13
C PRO A 19 10.01 15.41 14.17
N MET A 20 10.25 14.88 15.37
CA MET A 20 10.71 13.49 15.54
C MET A 20 9.63 12.47 15.13
N ARG A 21 8.37 12.72 15.49
CA ARG A 21 7.25 11.86 15.10
C ARG A 21 7.03 11.88 13.58
N TYR A 22 7.13 13.07 12.97
CA TYR A 22 7.07 13.23 11.53
C TYR A 22 8.20 12.44 10.84
N ALA A 23 9.45 12.65 11.26
CA ALA A 23 10.61 11.96 10.72
C ALA A 23 10.51 10.44 10.88
N ALA A 24 10.05 9.95 12.03
CA ALA A 24 9.88 8.51 12.27
C ALA A 24 8.82 7.88 11.36
N THR A 25 7.71 8.58 11.14
CA THR A 25 6.63 8.10 10.26
C THR A 25 7.10 8.05 8.81
N TYR A 26 7.78 9.09 8.34
CA TYR A 26 8.35 9.13 6.99
C TYR A 26 9.42 8.06 6.81
N HIS A 27 10.35 7.96 7.75
CA HIS A 27 11.41 6.96 7.72
C HIS A 27 10.84 5.54 7.66
N PHE A 28 9.77 5.23 8.41
CA PHE A 28 9.13 3.91 8.37
C PHE A 28 8.65 3.53 6.97
N PHE A 29 7.94 4.42 6.28
CA PHE A 29 7.45 4.15 4.92
C PHE A 29 8.59 4.12 3.90
N LEU A 30 9.49 5.12 3.93
CA LEU A 30 10.59 5.24 2.97
C LEU A 30 11.59 4.09 3.08
N SER A 31 11.99 3.70 4.29
CA SER A 31 12.92 2.58 4.51
C SER A 31 12.30 1.21 4.15
N SER A 32 10.99 1.09 4.16
CA SER A 32 10.28 -0.15 3.81
C SER A 32 9.87 -0.21 2.34
N TYR A 33 10.02 0.90 1.59
CA TYR A 33 9.43 1.11 0.28
C TYR A 33 9.80 0.03 -0.73
N GLU A 34 11.09 -0.22 -0.97
CA GLU A 34 11.53 -1.19 -1.98
C GLU A 34 10.99 -2.60 -1.69
N SER A 35 11.03 -3.00 -0.42
CA SER A 35 10.51 -4.32 0.00
C SER A 35 9.00 -4.43 -0.17
N ALA A 36 8.25 -3.35 0.08
CA ALA A 36 6.81 -3.29 -0.09
C ALA A 36 6.42 -3.31 -1.58
N VAL A 37 7.17 -2.58 -2.43
CA VAL A 37 6.99 -2.57 -3.90
C VAL A 37 7.15 -3.97 -4.44
N HIS A 38 8.24 -4.65 -4.08
CA HIS A 38 8.50 -6.01 -4.53
C HIS A 38 7.37 -6.97 -4.15
N ARG A 39 6.87 -6.89 -2.90
CA ARG A 39 5.77 -7.74 -2.43
C ARG A 39 4.47 -7.48 -3.18
N LEU A 40 4.06 -6.20 -3.32
CA LEU A 40 2.82 -5.86 -4.02
C LEU A 40 2.90 -6.21 -5.51
N LYS A 41 4.02 -5.92 -6.18
CA LYS A 41 4.24 -6.29 -7.59
C LYS A 41 4.12 -7.80 -7.81
N THR A 42 4.85 -8.58 -7.03
CA THR A 42 4.79 -10.05 -7.10
C THR A 42 3.36 -10.55 -6.91
N PHE A 43 2.62 -9.92 -5.99
CA PHE A 43 1.23 -10.29 -5.70
C PHE A 43 0.28 -9.93 -6.85
N VAL A 44 0.41 -8.73 -7.42
CA VAL A 44 -0.38 -8.27 -8.58
C VAL A 44 -0.13 -9.16 -9.80
N GLU A 45 1.12 -9.53 -10.07
CA GLU A 45 1.49 -10.42 -11.18
C GLU A 45 0.87 -11.81 -11.01
N ARG A 46 0.92 -12.38 -9.79
CA ARG A 46 0.27 -13.68 -9.49
C ARG A 46 -1.24 -13.61 -9.60
N ALA A 47 -1.86 -12.55 -9.09
CA ALA A 47 -3.30 -12.37 -9.14
C ALA A 47 -3.80 -12.26 -10.59
N ALA A 48 -3.03 -11.64 -11.49
CA ALA A 48 -3.36 -11.59 -12.91
C ALA A 48 -3.42 -13.00 -13.55
N ILE A 49 -2.57 -13.93 -13.11
CA ILE A 49 -2.57 -15.33 -13.56
C ILE A 49 -3.77 -16.09 -12.96
N SER A 50 -4.00 -15.98 -11.64
CA SER A 50 -5.07 -16.68 -10.91
C SER A 50 -6.49 -16.21 -11.28
N THR A 51 -6.60 -14.99 -11.79
CA THR A 51 -7.86 -14.44 -12.32
C THR A 51 -8.49 -15.32 -13.41
N LEU A 52 -7.69 -16.16 -14.09
CA LEU A 52 -8.15 -17.16 -15.05
C LEU A 52 -8.80 -18.40 -14.41
N THR A 53 -8.54 -18.68 -13.13
CA THR A 53 -8.93 -19.92 -12.44
C THR A 53 -9.97 -19.75 -11.32
N GLY A 54 -10.28 -18.51 -10.90
CA GLY A 54 -11.49 -18.20 -10.10
C GLY A 54 -11.32 -18.06 -8.58
N ASP A 55 -10.12 -18.19 -8.04
CA ASP A 55 -9.85 -18.29 -6.58
C ASP A 55 -9.60 -16.92 -5.90
N ILE A 56 -10.38 -15.91 -6.26
CA ILE A 56 -10.09 -14.49 -5.97
C ILE A 56 -10.24 -14.12 -4.48
N PHE A 57 -11.01 -14.90 -3.73
CA PHE A 57 -11.42 -14.50 -2.37
C PHE A 57 -10.26 -14.52 -1.38
N ASP A 58 -9.41 -15.55 -1.44
CA ASP A 58 -8.28 -15.70 -0.51
C ASP A 58 -7.16 -14.70 -0.81
N ASP A 59 -6.97 -14.33 -2.07
CA ASP A 59 -5.94 -13.37 -2.47
C ASP A 59 -6.31 -11.91 -2.15
N ALA A 60 -7.61 -11.58 -2.13
CA ALA A 60 -8.05 -10.19 -1.97
C ALA A 60 -7.67 -9.60 -0.61
N ALA A 61 -7.72 -10.38 0.48
CA ALA A 61 -7.39 -9.90 1.82
C ALA A 61 -5.90 -9.57 1.97
N THR A 62 -5.03 -10.47 1.49
CA THR A 62 -3.57 -10.27 1.50
C THR A 62 -3.19 -9.09 0.61
N GLY A 63 -3.76 -9.02 -0.60
CA GLY A 63 -3.56 -7.89 -1.51
C GLY A 63 -4.02 -6.56 -0.90
N GLN A 64 -5.14 -6.54 -0.17
CA GLN A 64 -5.61 -5.35 0.53
C GLN A 64 -4.65 -4.91 1.63
N GLY A 65 -4.05 -5.83 2.37
CA GLY A 65 -3.03 -5.53 3.38
C GLY A 65 -1.80 -4.84 2.77
N LEU A 66 -1.32 -5.35 1.63
CA LEU A 66 -0.21 -4.76 0.88
C LEU A 66 -0.59 -3.39 0.31
N LEU A 67 -1.79 -3.24 -0.26
CA LEU A 67 -2.31 -1.98 -0.79
C LEU A 67 -2.41 -0.91 0.31
N ASN A 68 -2.85 -1.30 1.51
CA ASN A 68 -3.02 -0.38 2.63
C ASN A 68 -1.70 0.29 3.05
N PHE A 69 -0.55 -0.39 2.92
CA PHE A 69 0.75 0.22 3.17
C PHE A 69 0.96 1.47 2.30
N PHE A 70 0.73 1.35 0.98
CA PHE A 70 0.88 2.45 0.03
C PHE A 70 -0.16 3.55 0.25
N LEU A 71 -1.41 3.17 0.54
CA LEU A 71 -2.45 4.15 0.88
C LEU A 71 -2.04 4.98 2.10
N LYS A 72 -1.45 4.37 3.14
CA LYS A 72 -0.99 5.11 4.33
C LYS A 72 0.21 5.98 4.03
N ALA A 73 1.17 5.52 3.22
CA ALA A 73 2.32 6.29 2.79
C ALA A 73 1.93 7.52 1.96
N LEU A 74 0.98 7.37 1.02
CA LEU A 74 0.41 8.47 0.24
C LEU A 74 -0.33 9.48 1.14
N ASN A 75 -1.19 8.98 2.04
CA ASN A 75 -1.98 9.86 2.92
C ASN A 75 -1.10 10.73 3.84
N CYS A 76 0.08 10.26 4.23
CA CYS A 76 1.00 11.05 5.05
C CYS A 76 2.01 11.87 4.23
N GLY A 77 2.05 11.70 2.90
CA GLY A 77 2.98 12.38 2.00
C GLY A 77 4.40 11.80 1.97
N ALA A 78 4.60 10.61 2.54
CA ALA A 78 5.92 9.96 2.52
C ALA A 78 6.33 9.50 1.11
N ILE A 79 5.34 9.25 0.25
CA ILE A 79 5.52 8.94 -1.18
C ILE A 79 4.52 9.74 -2.00
N SER A 80 4.77 9.81 -3.30
CA SER A 80 3.95 10.47 -4.32
C SER A 80 3.14 9.46 -5.15
N PRO A 81 2.10 9.88 -5.89
CA PRO A 81 1.33 8.97 -6.74
C PRO A 81 2.17 8.23 -7.79
N GLU A 82 3.22 8.85 -8.31
CA GLU A 82 4.15 8.25 -9.29
C GLU A 82 4.98 7.11 -8.69
N ASP A 83 5.20 7.10 -7.38
CA ASP A 83 5.86 6.00 -6.66
C ASP A 83 5.02 4.71 -6.62
N ILE A 84 3.78 4.73 -7.13
CA ILE A 84 2.92 3.54 -7.22
C ILE A 84 3.22 2.72 -8.46
N VAL A 85 3.67 3.35 -9.56
CA VAL A 85 3.89 2.69 -10.85
C VAL A 85 4.79 1.43 -10.75
N PRO A 86 5.89 1.44 -9.97
CA PRO A 86 6.73 0.24 -9.80
C PRO A 86 6.03 -0.98 -9.19
N THR A 87 4.89 -0.79 -8.51
CA THR A 87 4.09 -1.88 -7.94
C THR A 87 3.28 -2.65 -8.99
N GLY A 88 3.24 -2.17 -10.24
CA GLY A 88 2.39 -2.73 -11.29
C GLY A 88 0.92 -2.30 -11.19
N LEU A 89 0.60 -1.36 -10.30
CA LEU A 89 -0.68 -0.66 -10.24
C LEU A 89 -0.59 0.71 -10.93
N THR A 90 -1.70 1.12 -11.51
CA THR A 90 -1.92 2.49 -12.00
C THR A 90 -2.41 3.40 -10.87
N VAL A 91 -2.33 4.72 -11.08
CA VAL A 91 -2.84 5.72 -10.12
C VAL A 91 -4.35 5.55 -9.93
N GLU A 92 -5.07 5.33 -11.02
CA GLU A 92 -6.52 5.12 -11.01
C GLU A 92 -6.91 3.85 -10.23
N GLU A 93 -6.09 2.80 -10.30
CA GLU A 93 -6.33 1.57 -9.55
C GLU A 93 -6.15 1.76 -8.05
N ILE A 94 -5.09 2.45 -7.60
CA ILE A 94 -4.89 2.68 -6.17
C ILE A 94 -5.96 3.62 -5.57
N GLU A 95 -6.50 4.55 -6.36
CA GLU A 95 -7.61 5.43 -5.97
C GLU A 95 -8.90 4.68 -5.65
N THR A 96 -9.09 3.47 -6.20
CA THR A 96 -10.23 2.61 -5.81
C THR A 96 -10.16 2.17 -4.36
N ARG A 97 -8.95 2.22 -3.76
CA ARG A 97 -8.62 1.82 -2.38
C ARG A 97 -9.01 0.38 -2.03
N SER A 98 -9.36 -0.43 -3.03
CA SER A 98 -9.88 -1.77 -2.85
C SER A 98 -9.21 -2.72 -3.84
N PHE A 99 -8.39 -3.62 -3.32
CA PHE A 99 -7.70 -4.61 -4.13
C PHE A 99 -8.69 -5.49 -4.91
N TYR A 100 -9.82 -5.83 -4.28
CA TYR A 100 -10.92 -6.53 -4.95
C TYR A 100 -11.46 -5.77 -6.18
N ARG A 101 -11.69 -4.44 -6.06
CA ARG A 101 -12.17 -3.63 -7.18
C ARG A 101 -11.14 -3.53 -8.30
N ILE A 102 -9.85 -3.46 -7.95
CA ILE A 102 -8.75 -3.50 -8.93
C ILE A 102 -8.82 -4.79 -9.75
N LEU A 103 -8.93 -5.95 -9.10
CA LEU A 103 -9.03 -7.24 -9.79
C LEU A 103 -10.29 -7.37 -10.66
N GLN A 104 -11.44 -6.94 -10.16
CA GLN A 104 -12.69 -6.92 -10.94
C GLN A 104 -12.59 -6.02 -12.18
N GLY A 105 -11.99 -4.85 -12.03
CA GLY A 105 -11.76 -3.91 -13.14
C GLY A 105 -10.82 -4.48 -14.20
N ARG A 106 -9.80 -5.25 -13.81
CA ARG A 106 -8.89 -5.94 -14.73
C ARG A 106 -9.59 -7.07 -15.48
N ARG A 107 -10.45 -7.85 -14.81
CA ARG A 107 -11.28 -8.89 -15.47
C ARG A 107 -12.19 -8.33 -16.55
N GLY A 108 -12.89 -7.23 -16.27
CA GLY A 108 -13.83 -6.65 -17.22
C GLY A 108 -13.18 -6.08 -18.49
N ARG A 109 -11.84 -5.96 -18.51
CA ARG A 109 -11.04 -5.48 -19.66
C ARG A 109 -10.33 -6.59 -20.43
N ALA A 110 -10.26 -7.81 -19.89
CA ALA A 110 -9.65 -8.99 -20.51
C ALA A 110 -10.69 -9.79 -21.30
#